data_AF-A0AAN4Z782-F1
#
_entry.id   AF-A0AAN4Z782-F1
#
_cell.length_a   1.000
_cell.length_b   1.000
_cell.length_c   1.000
_cell.angle_alpha   90.00
_cell.angle_beta   90.00
_cell.angle_gamma   90.00
#
_symmetry.space_group_name_H-M   'P 1'
#
loop_
_entity.id
_entity.type
_entity.pdbx_description
1 polymer ?
#
loop_
_entity_poly.entity_id
_entity_poly.type
_entity_poly.pdbx_seq_one_letter_code
_entity_poly.pdbx_strand_id
1 'polypeptide(L)'
;MSTDRNRKKRVLSHESALDLSYYELATKCSKLSIDEGEGIDPDIKLNLGTLPSLVIREIIKTDFKSIATLRLINRRWNVHAADILNNKICRTGVKLLIWKKDFFKQTTLIIRVPLSHLSFLGVDGWPFRKKLPGFNPENLIDVGIRIPNEKNDQLLERIKQLLSRCSCIEKVEIDMQNFGQDGEEIEVIRGAMK
;
A
#
# COMPACT_ATOMS: atom_id res chain seq x y z
N MET A 1 21.26 22.90 -38.81
CA MET A 1 22.11 22.93 -37.60
C MET A 1 21.51 21.97 -36.58
N SER A 2 22.00 20.73 -36.58
CA SER A 2 21.55 19.66 -35.68
C SER A 2 22.49 19.65 -34.46
N THR A 3 21.94 19.78 -33.25
CA THR A 3 22.72 19.62 -32.02
C THR A 3 22.31 18.33 -31.33
N ASP A 4 23.15 17.33 -31.54
CA ASP A 4 23.09 16.01 -30.96
C ASP A 4 23.62 16.08 -29.51
N ARG A 5 22.74 15.92 -28.52
CA ARG A 5 23.12 15.90 -27.09
C ARG A 5 23.06 14.47 -26.56
N ASN A 6 24.22 13.81 -26.62
CA ASN A 6 24.51 12.55 -25.95
C ASN A 6 24.38 12.69 -24.42
N ARG A 7 23.34 12.10 -23.84
CA ARG A 7 23.12 12.03 -22.38
C ARG A 7 23.49 10.63 -21.89
N LYS A 8 24.75 10.46 -21.46
CA LYS A 8 25.22 9.27 -20.73
C LYS A 8 24.40 9.10 -19.44
N LYS A 9 23.50 8.11 -19.41
CA LYS A 9 22.88 7.63 -18.17
C LYS A 9 23.90 6.78 -17.42
N ARG A 10 24.34 7.24 -16.24
CA ARG A 10 25.00 6.39 -15.24
C ARG A 10 23.96 5.41 -14.71
N VAL A 11 24.12 4.14 -15.03
CA VAL A 11 23.43 3.04 -14.36
C VAL A 11 24.21 2.81 -13.07
N LEU A 12 23.66 3.27 -11.94
CA LEU A 12 24.09 2.83 -10.62
C LEU A 12 23.57 1.40 -10.44
N SER A 13 24.48 0.44 -10.27
CA SER A 13 24.15 -0.95 -10.02
C SER A 13 23.37 -1.07 -8.71
N HIS A 14 22.29 -1.85 -8.76
CA HIS A 14 21.32 -2.05 -7.67
C HIS A 14 21.95 -2.69 -6.41
N GLU A 15 23.15 -3.25 -6.51
CA GLU A 15 23.91 -3.85 -5.41
C GLU A 15 24.48 -2.80 -4.44
N SER A 16 24.84 -1.61 -4.93
CA SER A 16 25.47 -0.57 -4.08
C SER A 16 24.52 0.09 -3.06
N ALA A 17 23.21 0.03 -3.29
CA ALA A 17 22.22 0.61 -2.38
C ALA A 17 21.89 -0.29 -1.17
N LEU A 18 22.12 -1.61 -1.28
CA LEU A 18 21.89 -2.56 -0.18
C LEU A 18 23.01 -2.51 0.85
N ASP A 19 24.26 -2.26 0.44
CA ASP A 19 25.42 -2.17 1.34
C ASP A 19 25.39 -0.92 2.24
N LEU A 20 24.93 0.22 1.71
CA LEU A 20 24.77 1.45 2.51
C LEU A 20 23.68 1.29 3.58
N SER A 21 22.58 0.60 3.25
CA SER A 21 21.51 0.28 4.20
C SER A 21 21.99 -0.59 5.36
N TYR A 22 22.82 -1.60 5.06
CA TYR A 22 23.34 -2.50 6.08
C TYR A 22 24.28 -1.79 7.07
N TYR A 23 25.21 -0.97 6.58
CA TYR A 23 26.12 -0.20 7.44
C TYR A 23 25.39 0.87 8.27
N GLU A 24 24.40 1.56 7.69
CA GLU A 24 23.58 2.52 8.43
C GLU A 24 22.75 1.83 9.52
N LEU A 25 22.17 0.66 9.22
CA LEU A 25 21.45 -0.16 10.21
C LEU A 25 22.38 -0.68 11.30
N ALA A 26 23.57 -1.17 10.98
CA ALA A 26 24.56 -1.62 11.95
C ALA A 26 25.00 -0.47 12.87
N THR A 27 25.22 0.73 12.30
CA THR A 27 25.58 1.93 13.06
C THR A 27 24.44 2.41 13.95
N LYS A 28 23.18 2.31 13.50
CA LYS A 28 21.99 2.61 14.31
C LYS A 28 21.80 1.62 15.45
N CYS A 29 22.00 0.33 15.20
CA CYS A 29 21.92 -0.72 16.22
C CYS A 29 22.99 -0.50 17.28
N SER A 30 24.23 -0.18 16.87
CA SER A 30 25.33 0.10 17.78
C SER A 30 25.04 1.31 18.69
N LYS A 31 24.33 2.33 18.20
CA LYS A 31 23.91 3.50 19.02
C LYS A 31 22.76 3.20 19.98
N LEU A 32 21.81 2.33 19.59
CA LEU A 32 20.69 1.96 20.45
C LEU A 32 21.10 1.08 21.64
N SER A 33 22.24 0.39 21.52
CA SER A 33 22.80 -0.45 22.59
C SER A 33 23.54 0.32 23.69
N ILE A 34 23.72 1.63 23.57
CA ILE A 34 24.55 2.42 24.50
C ILE A 34 23.73 3.04 25.63
N ASP A 35 22.42 3.19 25.49
CA ASP A 35 21.56 3.84 26.50
C ASP A 35 21.00 2.88 27.57
N GLU A 36 21.11 1.56 27.38
CA GLU A 36 20.79 0.57 28.41
C GLU A 36 22.12 0.01 28.93
N GLY A 37 22.58 0.47 30.09
CA GLY A 37 23.87 0.13 30.70
C GLY A 37 24.07 -1.34 31.13
N GLU A 38 23.52 -2.29 30.37
CA GLU A 38 23.81 -3.72 30.51
C GLU A 38 25.04 -4.05 29.67
N GLY A 39 26.11 -4.50 30.36
CA GLY A 39 27.32 -4.97 29.70
C GLY A 39 27.01 -6.10 28.73
N ILE A 40 27.08 -5.82 27.43
CA ILE A 40 26.90 -6.81 26.38
C ILE A 40 28.10 -7.74 26.41
N ASP A 41 27.86 -8.99 26.78
CA ASP A 41 28.85 -10.06 26.74
C ASP A 41 29.41 -10.18 25.30
N PRO A 42 30.72 -9.95 25.09
CA PRO A 42 31.32 -9.95 23.76
C PRO A 42 31.23 -11.30 23.03
N ASP A 43 30.90 -12.40 23.74
CA ASP A 43 30.74 -13.73 23.16
C ASP A 43 29.30 -14.07 22.73
N ILE A 44 28.36 -13.11 22.78
CA ILE A 44 27.00 -13.36 22.27
C ILE A 44 27.05 -13.55 20.75
N LYS A 45 27.00 -14.82 20.33
CA LYS A 45 26.84 -15.22 18.93
C LYS A 45 25.49 -14.75 18.39
N LEU A 46 25.50 -13.61 17.71
CA LEU A 46 24.32 -13.05 17.04
C LEU A 46 23.81 -14.05 15.99
N ASN A 47 22.57 -14.48 16.17
CA ASN A 47 21.83 -15.26 15.20
C ASN A 47 20.43 -14.64 15.02
N LEU A 48 19.72 -15.04 13.97
CA LEU A 48 18.39 -14.48 13.68
C LEU A 48 17.39 -14.68 14.84
N GLY A 49 17.59 -15.68 15.71
CA GLY A 49 16.76 -15.92 16.89
C GLY A 49 17.04 -14.95 18.05
N THR A 50 18.27 -14.48 18.19
CA THR A 50 18.73 -13.63 19.30
C THR A 50 18.68 -12.14 19.00
N LEU A 51 18.36 -11.73 17.76
CA LEU A 51 18.24 -10.33 17.40
C LEU A 51 17.22 -9.58 18.29
N PRO A 52 17.50 -8.34 18.69
CA PRO A 52 16.52 -7.51 19.39
C PRO A 52 15.26 -7.28 18.54
N SER A 53 14.11 -7.18 19.20
CA SER A 53 12.82 -7.04 18.51
C SER A 53 12.75 -5.79 17.63
N LEU A 54 13.42 -4.70 18.04
CA LEU A 54 13.52 -3.49 17.22
C LEU A 54 14.21 -3.74 15.88
N VAL A 55 15.32 -4.50 15.89
CA VAL A 55 16.08 -4.86 14.68
C VAL A 55 15.23 -5.73 13.76
N ILE A 56 14.57 -6.76 14.31
CA ILE A 56 13.64 -7.62 13.55
C ILE A 56 12.57 -6.78 12.86
N ARG A 57 11.97 -5.83 13.58
CA ARG A 57 10.95 -4.94 13.03
C ARG A 57 11.47 -4.07 11.89
N GLU A 58 12.67 -3.52 12.00
CA GLU A 58 13.27 -2.73 10.92
C GLU A 58 13.61 -3.59 9.68
N ILE A 59 14.13 -4.80 9.87
CA ILE A 59 14.37 -5.74 8.76
C ILE A 59 13.07 -6.03 8.01
N ILE A 60 12.00 -6.41 8.74
CA ILE A 60 10.68 -6.68 8.15
C ILE A 60 10.11 -5.44 7.43
N LYS A 61 10.32 -4.23 7.98
CA LYS A 61 9.84 -2.99 7.35
C LYS A 61 10.55 -2.68 6.03
N THR A 62 11.83 -3.05 5.93
CA THR A 62 12.69 -2.70 4.80
C THR A 62 12.39 -3.57 3.58
N ASP A 63 12.01 -4.83 3.80
CA ASP A 63 11.65 -5.75 2.72
C ASP A 63 10.26 -6.38 2.93
N PHE A 64 9.23 -5.58 2.63
CA PHE A 64 7.84 -6.01 2.76
C PHE A 64 7.47 -7.19 1.84
N LYS A 65 8.22 -7.40 0.76
CA LYS A 65 7.93 -8.45 -0.23
C LYS A 65 8.29 -9.85 0.29
N SER A 66 9.27 -9.94 1.18
CA SER A 66 9.71 -11.22 1.78
C SER A 66 9.01 -11.54 3.11
N ILE A 67 8.03 -10.74 3.54
CA ILE A 67 7.38 -10.90 4.84
C ILE A 67 6.74 -12.29 5.03
N ALA A 68 6.24 -12.91 3.96
CA ALA A 68 5.73 -14.28 4.00
C ALA A 68 6.84 -15.30 4.33
N THR A 69 8.02 -15.13 3.74
CA THR A 69 9.20 -15.97 3.99
C THR A 69 9.77 -15.73 5.40
N LEU A 70 9.77 -14.47 5.86
CA LEU A 70 10.25 -14.11 7.22
C LEU A 70 9.42 -14.76 8.32
N ARG A 71 8.12 -15.03 8.08
CA ARG A 71 7.26 -15.76 9.03
C ARG A 71 7.71 -17.20 9.27
N LEU A 72 8.50 -17.77 8.37
CA LEU A 72 8.98 -19.16 8.46
C LEU A 72 10.26 -19.30 9.30
N ILE A 73 10.93 -18.21 9.67
CA ILE A 73 12.21 -18.26 10.40
C ILE A 73 12.03 -18.86 11.79
N ASN A 74 11.14 -18.29 12.62
CA ASN A 74 10.72 -18.85 13.90
C ASN A 74 9.45 -18.16 14.42
N ARG A 75 8.93 -18.63 15.57
CA ARG A 75 7.71 -18.08 16.21
C ARG A 75 7.80 -16.58 16.50
N ARG A 76 8.95 -16.07 16.95
CA ARG A 76 9.16 -14.66 17.30
C ARG A 76 9.08 -13.76 16.06
N TRP A 77 9.70 -14.17 14.95
CA TRP A 77 9.60 -13.46 13.68
C TRP A 77 8.17 -13.47 13.14
N ASN A 78 7.46 -14.59 13.25
CA ASN A 78 6.05 -14.65 12.84
C ASN A 78 5.16 -13.67 13.63
N VAL A 79 5.36 -13.56 14.96
CA VAL A 79 4.62 -12.58 15.78
C VAL A 79 4.90 -11.15 15.32
N HIS A 80 6.17 -10.78 15.12
CA HIS A 80 6.50 -9.42 14.66
C HIS A 80 6.06 -9.14 13.23
N ALA A 81 6.15 -10.13 12.34
CA ALA A 81 5.65 -10.02 10.98
C ALA A 81 4.12 -9.86 10.99
N ALA A 82 3.40 -10.63 11.81
CA ALA A 82 1.96 -10.49 11.98
C ALA A 82 1.59 -9.13 12.58
N ASP A 83 2.29 -8.65 13.61
CA ASP A 83 2.09 -7.31 14.16
C ASP A 83 2.30 -6.22 13.12
N ILE A 84 3.38 -6.32 12.34
CA ILE A 84 3.68 -5.33 11.30
C ILE A 84 2.66 -5.43 10.17
N LEU A 85 2.27 -6.63 9.74
CA LEU A 85 1.23 -6.83 8.76
C LEU A 85 -0.08 -6.23 9.27
N ASN A 86 -0.53 -6.55 10.47
CA ASN A 86 -1.77 -6.02 11.03
C ASN A 86 -1.72 -4.48 11.16
N ASN A 87 -0.58 -3.91 11.57
CA ASN A 87 -0.44 -2.46 11.75
C ASN A 87 -0.18 -1.67 10.44
N LYS A 88 0.57 -2.22 9.47
CA LYS A 88 0.85 -1.58 8.17
C LYS A 88 -0.20 -1.90 7.11
N ILE A 89 -0.76 -3.11 7.10
CA ILE A 89 -1.92 -3.42 6.26
C ILE A 89 -3.07 -2.49 6.67
N CYS A 90 -3.22 -2.10 7.94
CA CYS A 90 -4.15 -1.04 8.35
C CYS A 90 -3.93 0.33 7.69
N ARG A 91 -2.82 0.55 6.96
CA ARG A 91 -2.53 1.82 6.26
C ARG A 91 -2.56 1.73 4.73
N THR A 92 -2.61 0.53 4.16
CA THR A 92 -2.93 0.33 2.73
C THR A 92 -4.43 0.49 2.53
N GLY A 93 -4.91 1.70 2.76
CA GLY A 93 -6.31 2.08 2.62
C GLY A 93 -6.59 2.84 1.33
N VAL A 94 -7.83 2.77 0.88
CA VAL A 94 -8.35 3.72 -0.10
C VAL A 94 -8.46 5.08 0.60
N LYS A 95 -7.76 6.09 0.07
CA LYS A 95 -7.76 7.44 0.65
C LYS A 95 -9.12 8.13 0.48
N LEU A 96 -9.72 7.91 -0.68
CA LEU A 96 -11.03 8.47 -1.00
C LEU A 96 -11.76 7.53 -1.93
N LEU A 97 -12.97 7.17 -1.57
CA LEU A 97 -13.92 6.49 -2.46
C LEU A 97 -15.06 7.46 -2.72
N ILE A 98 -15.24 7.86 -3.98
CA ILE A 98 -16.34 8.71 -4.41
C ILE A 98 -17.28 7.88 -5.27
N TRP A 99 -18.53 7.83 -4.90
CA TRP A 99 -19.59 7.24 -5.69
C TRP A 99 -20.48 8.36 -6.23
N LYS A 100 -20.60 8.47 -7.56
CA LYS A 100 -21.40 9.51 -8.21
C LYS A 100 -22.34 8.91 -9.23
N LYS A 101 -23.50 9.52 -9.40
CA LYS A 101 -24.42 9.19 -10.48
C LYS A 101 -24.63 10.44 -11.33
N ASP A 102 -24.34 10.34 -12.63
CA ASP A 102 -24.54 11.47 -13.53
C ASP A 102 -26.01 11.63 -13.95
N PHE A 103 -26.31 12.68 -14.72
CA PHE A 103 -27.66 12.95 -15.23
C PHE A 103 -28.21 11.84 -16.13
N PHE A 104 -27.35 11.02 -16.72
CA PHE A 104 -27.72 9.87 -17.55
C PHE A 104 -27.88 8.60 -16.72
N LYS A 105 -27.95 8.73 -15.39
CA LYS A 105 -27.98 7.63 -14.43
C LYS A 105 -26.74 6.73 -14.48
N GLN A 106 -25.65 7.15 -15.12
CA GLN A 106 -24.43 6.35 -15.15
C GLN A 106 -23.70 6.46 -13.82
N THR A 107 -23.45 5.31 -13.22
CA THR A 107 -22.67 5.21 -12.00
C THR A 107 -21.18 5.38 -12.31
N THR A 108 -20.55 6.31 -11.60
CA THR A 108 -19.12 6.55 -11.63
C THR A 108 -18.54 6.31 -10.25
N LEU A 109 -17.62 5.36 -10.16
CA LEU A 109 -16.81 5.12 -8.96
C LEU A 109 -15.43 5.76 -9.16
N ILE A 110 -15.02 6.64 -8.26
CA ILE A 110 -13.68 7.24 -8.26
C ILE A 110 -12.97 6.79 -7.00
N ILE A 111 -11.82 6.16 -7.15
CA ILE A 111 -11.01 5.67 -6.06
C ILE A 111 -9.68 6.41 -6.07
N ARG A 112 -9.31 7.02 -4.95
CA ARG A 112 -8.00 7.63 -4.75
C ARG A 112 -7.12 6.70 -3.93
N VAL A 113 -6.04 6.24 -4.55
CA VAL A 113 -5.11 5.28 -3.92
C VAL A 113 -3.66 5.66 -4.24
N PRO A 114 -2.71 5.32 -3.35
CA PRO A 114 -1.29 5.43 -3.68
C PRO A 114 -0.93 4.59 -4.90
N LEU A 115 -0.11 5.13 -5.80
CA LEU A 115 0.33 4.43 -7.01
C LEU A 115 0.96 3.06 -6.70
N SER A 116 1.71 2.96 -5.60
CA SER A 116 2.34 1.72 -5.14
C SER A 116 1.34 0.61 -4.78
N HIS A 117 0.06 0.92 -4.55
CA HIS A 117 -0.95 -0.04 -4.08
C HIS A 117 -1.88 -0.54 -5.20
N LEU A 118 -1.75 -0.04 -6.44
CA LEU A 118 -2.68 -0.40 -7.53
C LEU A 118 -2.73 -1.91 -7.80
N SER A 119 -1.57 -2.56 -7.92
CA SER A 119 -1.52 -4.00 -8.19
C SER A 119 -2.00 -4.84 -7.02
N PHE A 120 -1.74 -4.41 -5.77
CA PHE A 120 -2.26 -5.07 -4.58
C PHE A 120 -3.80 -5.04 -4.55
N LEU A 121 -4.38 -3.88 -4.85
CA LEU A 121 -5.83 -3.70 -4.92
C LEU A 121 -6.46 -4.33 -6.18
N GLY A 122 -5.65 -4.82 -7.12
CA GLY A 122 -6.14 -5.43 -8.37
C GLY A 122 -6.80 -4.44 -9.33
N VAL A 123 -6.44 -3.16 -9.25
CA VAL A 123 -7.01 -2.08 -10.08
C VAL A 123 -6.11 -1.62 -11.22
N ASP A 124 -4.95 -2.26 -11.39
CA ASP A 124 -3.94 -1.92 -12.40
C ASP A 124 -4.39 -2.23 -13.84
N GLY A 125 -5.10 -3.33 -14.05
CA GLY A 125 -5.66 -3.76 -15.34
C GLY A 125 -7.04 -3.22 -15.66
N TRP A 126 -7.61 -2.38 -14.80
CA TRP A 126 -8.93 -1.83 -15.04
C TRP A 126 -8.87 -0.69 -16.10
N PRO A 127 -9.88 -0.55 -16.97
CA PRO A 127 -9.83 0.31 -18.17
C PRO A 127 -10.06 1.80 -17.83
N PHE A 128 -9.09 2.47 -17.21
CA PHE A 128 -9.28 3.82 -16.66
C PHE A 128 -8.60 4.96 -17.37
N ARG A 129 -9.26 6.12 -17.28
CA ARG A 129 -8.58 7.41 -17.38
C ARG A 129 -7.82 7.64 -16.08
N LYS A 130 -6.53 7.25 -16.06
CA LYS A 130 -5.62 7.71 -15.01
C LYS A 130 -5.53 9.22 -15.15
N LYS A 131 -6.15 9.96 -14.23
CA LYS A 131 -5.76 11.36 -14.05
C LYS A 131 -4.35 11.31 -13.48
N LEU A 132 -3.37 11.67 -14.30
CA LEU A 132 -2.01 11.85 -13.82
C LEU A 132 -2.08 12.79 -12.62
N PRO A 133 -1.33 12.51 -11.55
CA PRO A 133 -1.34 13.36 -10.36
C PRO A 133 -1.07 14.80 -10.80
N GLY A 134 -2.03 15.70 -10.58
CA GLY A 134 -1.66 17.10 -10.37
C GLY A 134 -0.67 17.11 -9.21
N PHE A 135 0.40 17.90 -9.29
CA PHE A 135 1.52 17.93 -8.31
C PHE A 135 1.04 17.59 -6.88
N ASN A 136 1.13 16.31 -6.53
CA ASN A 136 0.66 15.79 -5.25
C ASN A 136 1.84 15.05 -4.63
N PRO A 137 2.37 15.53 -3.49
CA PRO A 137 3.53 14.92 -2.85
C PRO A 137 3.32 13.45 -2.46
N GLU A 138 2.06 13.00 -2.37
CA GLU A 138 1.72 11.65 -1.93
C GLU A 138 1.63 10.60 -3.06
N ASN A 139 1.90 10.97 -4.32
CA ASN A 139 1.79 10.06 -5.48
C ASN A 139 0.43 9.33 -5.56
N LEU A 140 -0.65 10.03 -5.20
CA LEU A 140 -2.01 9.50 -5.28
C LEU A 140 -2.52 9.55 -6.72
N ILE A 141 -3.28 8.53 -7.10
CA ILE A 141 -3.94 8.45 -8.40
C ILE A 141 -5.43 8.31 -8.21
N ASP A 142 -6.18 9.08 -8.99
CA ASP A 142 -7.62 8.93 -9.13
C ASP A 142 -7.94 7.92 -10.22
N VAL A 143 -8.66 6.89 -9.81
CA VAL A 143 -9.05 5.73 -10.59
C VAL A 143 -10.56 5.81 -10.80
N GLY A 144 -10.99 6.30 -11.95
CA GLY A 144 -12.40 6.52 -12.27
C GLY A 144 -12.99 5.44 -13.18
N ILE A 145 -13.97 4.69 -12.69
CA ILE A 145 -14.78 3.71 -13.44
C ILE A 145 -16.07 4.38 -13.86
N ARG A 146 -16.40 4.36 -15.16
CA ARG A 146 -17.75 4.66 -15.65
C ARG A 146 -18.40 3.40 -16.12
N ILE A 147 -19.66 3.23 -15.78
CA ILE A 147 -20.31 1.93 -15.87
C ILE A 147 -21.64 2.11 -16.57
N PRO A 148 -21.82 1.45 -17.73
CA PRO A 148 -23.13 1.37 -18.35
C PRO A 148 -24.10 0.60 -17.44
N ASN A 149 -25.35 1.05 -17.35
CA ASN A 149 -26.38 0.44 -16.49
C ASN A 149 -26.54 -1.08 -16.65
N GLU A 150 -26.26 -1.61 -17.85
CA GLU A 150 -26.39 -3.03 -18.18
C GLU A 150 -25.33 -3.94 -17.54
N LYS A 151 -24.33 -3.39 -16.82
CA LYS A 151 -23.20 -4.17 -16.25
C LYS A 151 -22.99 -3.98 -14.75
N ASN A 152 -24.04 -3.65 -14.01
CA ASN A 152 -23.96 -3.38 -12.58
C ASN A 152 -23.42 -4.58 -11.76
N ASP A 153 -23.76 -5.82 -12.10
CA ASP A 153 -23.30 -7.00 -11.34
C ASP A 153 -21.78 -7.18 -11.39
N GLN A 154 -21.17 -7.01 -12.58
CA GLN A 154 -19.72 -7.12 -12.73
C GLN A 154 -18.97 -6.03 -11.98
N LEU A 155 -19.57 -4.84 -11.89
CA LEU A 155 -19.03 -3.79 -11.03
C LEU A 155 -19.10 -4.21 -9.57
N LEU A 156 -20.27 -4.66 -9.13
CA LEU A 156 -20.51 -5.00 -7.74
C LEU A 156 -19.46 -5.99 -7.25
N GLU A 157 -19.18 -7.02 -8.04
CA GLU A 157 -18.16 -8.01 -7.75
C GLU A 157 -16.75 -7.41 -7.72
N ARG A 158 -16.41 -6.51 -8.65
CA ARG A 158 -15.14 -5.78 -8.62
C ARG A 158 -14.99 -4.90 -7.40
N ILE A 159 -16.06 -4.24 -6.96
CA ILE A 159 -16.08 -3.40 -5.76
C ILE A 159 -15.96 -4.28 -4.52
N LYS A 160 -16.70 -5.38 -4.41
CA LYS A 160 -16.54 -6.35 -3.32
C LYS A 160 -15.11 -6.90 -3.25
N GLN A 161 -14.51 -7.21 -4.39
CA GLN A 161 -13.10 -7.65 -4.44
C GLN A 161 -12.13 -6.56 -4.02
N LEU A 162 -12.35 -5.32 -4.43
CA LEU A 162 -11.55 -4.18 -4.00
C LEU A 162 -11.68 -3.98 -2.48
N LEU A 163 -12.90 -3.90 -1.97
CA LEU A 163 -13.20 -3.65 -0.57
C LEU A 163 -12.73 -4.79 0.34
N SER A 164 -12.82 -6.05 -0.10
CA SER A 164 -12.29 -7.19 0.69
C SER A 164 -10.77 -7.19 0.84
N ARG A 165 -10.04 -6.47 -0.04
CA ARG A 165 -8.59 -6.26 0.05
C ARG A 165 -8.23 -4.96 0.77
N CYS A 166 -9.18 -4.07 0.94
CA CYS A 166 -8.99 -2.81 1.66
C CYS A 166 -9.24 -3.04 3.14
N SER A 167 -8.22 -2.81 3.95
CA SER A 167 -8.35 -2.81 5.42
C SER A 167 -9.00 -1.53 5.95
N CYS A 168 -8.92 -0.44 5.19
CA CYS A 168 -9.33 0.88 5.61
C CYS A 168 -9.76 1.72 4.40
N ILE A 169 -10.79 2.54 4.61
CA ILE A 169 -11.18 3.59 3.67
C ILE A 169 -11.22 4.89 4.49
N GLU A 170 -10.34 5.84 4.17
CA GLU A 170 -10.22 7.06 4.99
C GLU A 170 -11.41 8.00 4.81
N LYS A 171 -11.93 8.08 3.58
CA LYS A 171 -13.06 8.93 3.26
C LYS A 171 -13.96 8.28 2.21
N VAL A 172 -15.27 8.37 2.45
CA VAL A 172 -16.30 7.98 1.49
C VAL A 172 -17.17 9.20 1.18
N GLU A 173 -17.36 9.48 -0.10
CA GLU A 173 -18.23 10.53 -0.60
C GLU A 173 -19.28 9.91 -1.52
N ILE A 174 -20.56 10.15 -1.22
CA ILE A 174 -21.68 9.70 -2.06
C ILE A 174 -22.36 10.96 -2.59
N ASP A 175 -22.29 11.18 -3.89
CA ASP A 175 -22.91 12.32 -4.56
C ASP A 175 -24.37 12.00 -4.88
N MET A 176 -25.26 12.41 -3.98
CA MET A 176 -26.68 12.07 -4.00
C MET A 176 -27.52 12.92 -4.97
N GLN A 177 -26.93 13.86 -5.71
CA GLN A 177 -27.69 14.87 -6.46
C GLN A 177 -28.67 14.27 -7.49
N ASN A 178 -28.47 13.02 -7.93
CA ASN A 178 -29.31 12.32 -8.90
C ASN A 178 -29.90 10.99 -8.41
N PHE A 179 -29.87 10.69 -7.10
CA PHE A 179 -30.33 9.41 -6.53
C PHE A 179 -31.86 9.34 -6.33
N GLY A 180 -32.63 9.75 -7.33
CA GLY A 180 -34.07 9.54 -7.32
C GLY A 180 -34.40 8.04 -7.35
N GLN A 181 -34.68 7.47 -6.18
CA GLN A 181 -35.26 6.13 -5.90
C GLN A 181 -34.38 4.87 -5.86
N ASP A 182 -33.09 4.90 -6.18
CA ASP A 182 -32.26 3.68 -6.18
C ASP A 182 -31.66 3.33 -4.80
N GLY A 183 -32.49 2.79 -3.90
CA GLY A 183 -32.09 2.39 -2.55
C GLY A 183 -31.13 1.18 -2.49
N GLU A 184 -31.13 0.32 -3.51
CA GLU A 184 -30.33 -0.92 -3.54
C GLU A 184 -28.82 -0.65 -3.61
N GLU A 185 -28.39 0.33 -4.40
CA GLU A 185 -26.97 0.67 -4.55
C GLU A 185 -26.37 1.17 -3.22
N ILE A 186 -27.15 1.91 -2.43
CA ILE A 186 -26.72 2.43 -1.11
C ILE A 186 -26.52 1.27 -0.13
N GLU A 187 -27.42 0.29 -0.13
CA GLU A 187 -27.30 -0.88 0.75
C GLU A 187 -26.10 -1.76 0.41
N VAL A 188 -25.72 -1.85 -0.87
CA VAL A 188 -24.49 -2.55 -1.27
C VAL A 188 -23.25 -1.87 -0.70
N ILE A 189 -23.15 -0.55 -0.85
CA ILE A 189 -22.00 0.21 -0.33
C ILE A 189 -21.96 0.09 1.19
N ARG A 190 -23.11 0.27 1.85
CA ARG A 190 -23.24 0.15 3.30
C ARG A 190 -22.88 -1.25 3.81
N GLY A 191 -23.30 -2.30 3.10
CA GLY A 191 -23.00 -3.68 3.43
C GLY A 191 -21.52 -4.01 3.28
N ALA A 192 -20.86 -3.45 2.26
CA ALA A 192 -19.44 -3.71 2.00
C ALA A 192 -18.48 -2.91 2.91
N MET A 193 -19.00 -1.97 3.71
CA MET A 193 -18.22 -1.17 4.66
C MET A 193 -18.32 -1.66 6.12
N LYS A 194 -19.04 -2.76 6.38
CA LYS A 194 -19.11 -3.40 7.70
C LYS A 194 -17.93 -4.36 7.90
#